data_AF-A0A094JXQ6-F1
#
_entry.id   AF-A0A094JXQ6-F1
#
_cell.length_a   1.000
_cell.length_b   1.000
_cell.length_c   1.000
_cell.angle_alpha   90.00
_cell.angle_beta   90.00
_cell.angle_gamma   90.00
#
_symmetry.space_group_name_H-M   'P 1'
#
loop_
_entity.id
_entity.type
_entity.pdbx_description
1 polymer ?
#
loop_
_entity_poly.entity_id
_entity_poly.type
_entity_poly.pdbx_seq_one_letter_code
_entity_poly.pdbx_strand_id
1 'polypeptide(L)'
;MITYVKVLLQSASKKKIALATGGFLALCSMTGYAGYEWTKETVTLYANGEEQKVRTHANTVAELLKEQNIKLKQEDFISPSPQAKIVDHLTVKWEASKPIVLIVDGVEKKKVKNNG
;
A
#
# COMPACT_ATOMS: atom_id res chain seq x y z
N MET A 1 -7.38 -42.97 10.88
CA MET A 1 -7.90 -41.73 10.27
C MET A 1 -7.77 -41.67 8.74
N ILE A 2 -6.76 -42.30 8.12
CA ILE A 2 -6.54 -42.25 6.65
C ILE A 2 -7.50 -43.17 5.85
N THR A 3 -8.03 -44.23 6.47
CA THR A 3 -8.90 -45.22 5.81
C THR A 3 -10.27 -44.65 5.40
N TYR A 4 -10.84 -43.71 6.17
CA TYR A 4 -12.17 -43.16 5.91
C TYR A 4 -12.23 -42.23 4.69
N VAL A 5 -11.15 -41.50 4.43
CA VAL A 5 -11.06 -40.56 3.30
C VAL A 5 -11.11 -41.30 1.96
N LYS A 6 -10.49 -42.48 1.87
CA LYS A 6 -10.51 -43.32 0.66
C LYS A 6 -11.91 -43.81 0.30
N VAL A 7 -12.73 -44.17 1.30
CA VAL A 7 -14.09 -44.69 1.08
C VAL A 7 -15.02 -43.60 0.51
N LEU A 8 -14.91 -42.36 1.01
CA LEU A 8 -15.66 -41.22 0.47
C LEU A 8 -15.21 -40.85 -0.96
N LEU A 9 -13.92 -41.00 -1.26
CA LEU A 9 -13.39 -40.75 -2.61
C LEU A 9 -13.73 -41.87 -3.62
N GLN A 10 -13.94 -43.12 -3.19
CA GLN A 10 -14.21 -44.24 -4.09
C GLN A 10 -15.68 -44.31 -4.57
N SER A 11 -16.61 -43.75 -3.80
CA SER A 11 -18.05 -43.73 -4.13
C SER A 11 -18.41 -42.72 -5.24
N ALA A 12 -17.57 -41.72 -5.48
CA ALA A 12 -17.80 -40.70 -6.49
C ALA A 12 -17.19 -41.13 -7.84
N SER A 13 -17.94 -40.95 -8.94
CA SER A 13 -17.40 -41.25 -10.27
C SER A 13 -16.23 -40.33 -10.63
N LYS A 14 -15.24 -40.82 -11.38
CA LYS A 14 -14.01 -40.06 -11.72
C LYS A 14 -14.29 -38.68 -12.33
N LYS A 15 -15.42 -38.53 -13.07
CA LYS A 15 -15.92 -37.25 -13.61
C LYS A 15 -16.42 -36.28 -12.52
N LYS A 16 -17.07 -36.79 -11.47
CA LYS A 16 -17.54 -36.00 -10.31
C LYS A 16 -16.39 -35.60 -9.39
N ILE A 17 -15.37 -36.45 -9.22
CA ILE A 17 -14.15 -36.12 -8.45
C ILE A 17 -13.37 -35.01 -9.15
N ALA A 18 -13.14 -35.12 -10.46
CA ALA A 18 -12.44 -34.11 -11.24
C ALA A 18 -13.13 -32.72 -11.16
N LEU A 19 -14.46 -32.71 -11.21
CA LEU A 19 -15.26 -31.49 -11.05
C LEU A 19 -15.15 -30.90 -9.64
N ALA A 20 -15.16 -31.75 -8.60
CA ALA A 20 -15.03 -31.31 -7.21
C ALA A 20 -13.64 -30.75 -6.87
N THR A 21 -12.56 -31.36 -7.35
CA THR A 21 -11.19 -30.84 -7.14
C THR A 21 -10.95 -29.52 -7.87
N GLY A 22 -11.47 -29.37 -9.09
CA GLY A 22 -11.38 -28.11 -9.82
C GLY A 22 -12.14 -26.97 -9.14
N GLY A 23 -13.35 -27.25 -8.63
CA GLY A 23 -14.15 -26.29 -7.88
C GLY A 23 -13.48 -25.85 -6.57
N PHE A 24 -12.87 -26.78 -5.84
CA PHE A 24 -12.19 -26.47 -4.58
C PHE A 24 -10.98 -25.55 -4.77
N LEU A 25 -10.16 -25.78 -5.80
CA LEU A 25 -9.01 -24.92 -6.10
C LEU A 25 -9.44 -23.49 -6.47
N ALA A 26 -10.53 -23.34 -7.23
CA ALA A 26 -11.10 -22.03 -7.56
C ALA A 26 -11.61 -21.28 -6.31
N LEU A 27 -12.22 -22.00 -5.37
CA LEU A 27 -12.70 -21.43 -4.11
C LEU A 27 -11.53 -20.97 -3.20
N CYS A 28 -10.45 -21.75 -3.10
CA CYS A 28 -9.26 -21.36 -2.34
C CYS A 28 -8.59 -20.09 -2.88
N SER A 29 -8.46 -19.96 -4.20
CA SER A 29 -7.89 -18.75 -4.81
C SER A 29 -8.73 -17.51 -4.52
N MET A 30 -10.06 -17.64 -4.60
CA MET A 30 -10.98 -16.52 -4.38
C MET A 30 -11.05 -16.10 -2.90
N THR A 31 -11.06 -17.07 -1.97
CA THR A 31 -11.04 -16.80 -0.53
C THR A 31 -9.68 -16.26 -0.06
N GLY A 32 -8.56 -16.74 -0.63
CA GLY A 32 -7.24 -16.19 -0.37
C GLY A 32 -7.09 -14.74 -0.80
N TYR A 33 -7.63 -14.38 -1.97
CA TYR A 33 -7.63 -13.00 -2.45
C TYR A 33 -8.47 -12.08 -1.55
N ALA A 34 -9.66 -12.53 -1.12
CA ALA A 34 -10.49 -11.77 -0.19
C ALA A 34 -9.80 -11.56 1.18
N GLY A 35 -9.03 -12.55 1.66
CA GLY A 35 -8.25 -12.43 2.88
C GLY A 35 -7.07 -11.46 2.78
N TYR A 36 -6.48 -11.28 1.60
CA TYR A 36 -5.37 -10.34 1.40
C TYR A 36 -5.78 -8.89 1.72
N GLU A 37 -6.97 -8.50 1.27
CA GLU A 37 -7.58 -7.19 1.54
C GLU A 37 -7.83 -6.92 3.04
N TRP A 38 -7.94 -7.97 3.86
CA TRP A 38 -8.16 -7.83 5.30
C TRP A 38 -6.88 -7.46 6.04
N THR A 39 -5.70 -7.78 5.48
CA THR A 39 -4.39 -7.55 6.13
C THR A 39 -3.80 -6.16 5.89
N LYS A 40 -4.57 -5.23 5.29
CA LYS A 40 -4.12 -3.85 5.06
C LYS A 40 -4.08 -3.05 6.35
N GLU A 41 -2.97 -2.31 6.52
CA GLU A 41 -2.82 -1.31 7.58
C GLU A 41 -3.61 -0.05 7.24
N THR A 42 -4.20 0.62 8.24
CA THR A 42 -4.97 1.84 8.05
C THR A 42 -4.15 3.05 8.46
N VAL A 43 -3.79 3.91 7.50
CA VAL A 43 -2.95 5.10 7.70
C VAL A 43 -3.78 6.35 7.47
N THR A 44 -3.58 7.37 8.31
CA THR A 44 -4.12 8.72 8.08
C THR A 44 -3.08 9.54 7.32
N LEU A 45 -3.37 9.92 6.09
CA LEU A 45 -2.54 10.80 5.27
C LEU A 45 -3.13 12.22 5.25
N TYR A 46 -2.34 13.20 5.68
CA TYR A 46 -2.62 14.61 5.46
C TYR A 46 -1.84 15.09 4.23
N ALA A 47 -2.50 15.22 3.09
CA ALA A 47 -1.90 15.69 1.85
C ALA A 47 -2.27 17.16 1.61
N ASN A 48 -1.29 18.07 1.71
CA ASN A 48 -1.50 19.53 1.59
C ASN A 48 -2.61 20.07 2.53
N GLY A 49 -2.78 19.45 3.69
CA GLY A 49 -3.81 19.81 4.67
C GLY A 49 -5.15 19.09 4.51
N GLU A 50 -5.35 18.31 3.46
CA GLU A 50 -6.52 17.44 3.32
C GLU A 50 -6.31 16.09 3.99
N GLU A 51 -7.23 15.69 4.88
CA GLU A 51 -7.18 14.39 5.56
C GLU A 51 -7.74 13.28 4.67
N GLN A 52 -7.00 12.18 4.56
CA GLN A 52 -7.39 10.99 3.81
C GLN A 52 -7.07 9.73 4.63
N LYS A 53 -8.03 8.82 4.76
CA LYS A 53 -7.78 7.48 5.31
C LYS A 53 -7.44 6.52 4.19
N VAL A 54 -6.24 5.96 4.26
CA VAL A 54 -5.67 5.08 3.24
C VAL A 54 -5.43 3.71 3.83
N ARG A 55 -5.90 2.66 3.15
CA ARG A 55 -5.58 1.28 3.48
C ARG A 55 -4.49 0.78 2.54
N THR A 56 -3.34 0.40 3.08
CA THR A 56 -2.12 0.13 2.30
C THR A 56 -1.42 -1.14 2.75
N HIS A 57 -0.62 -1.71 1.85
CA HIS A 57 0.39 -2.73 2.15
C HIS A 57 1.83 -2.18 2.03
N ALA A 58 1.99 -0.87 1.84
CA ALA A 58 3.28 -0.22 1.78
C ALA A 58 4.06 -0.48 3.06
N ASN A 59 5.35 -0.77 2.93
CA ASN A 59 6.22 -0.97 4.09
C ASN A 59 6.72 0.35 4.65
N THR A 60 6.78 1.40 3.81
CA THR A 60 7.35 2.70 4.16
C THR A 60 6.47 3.86 3.74
N VAL A 61 6.66 5.01 4.38
CA VAL A 61 5.98 6.26 4.03
C VAL A 61 6.22 6.66 2.57
N ALA A 62 7.42 6.47 2.04
CA ALA A 62 7.74 6.76 0.64
C ALA A 62 6.93 5.88 -0.33
N GLU A 63 6.77 4.60 -0.02
CA GLU A 63 5.95 3.67 -0.81
C GLU A 63 4.47 4.06 -0.76
N LEU A 64 3.95 4.43 0.42
CA LEU A 64 2.58 4.91 0.59
C LEU A 64 2.30 6.13 -0.31
N LEU A 65 3.18 7.14 -0.29
CA LEU A 65 3.02 8.32 -1.14
C LEU A 65 3.03 7.96 -2.63
N LYS A 66 3.90 7.03 -3.03
CA LYS A 66 3.96 6.54 -4.41
C LYS A 66 2.67 5.84 -4.83
N GLU A 67 2.07 5.03 -3.96
CA GLU A 67 0.75 4.40 -4.20
C GLU A 67 -0.35 5.46 -4.39
N GLN A 68 -0.29 6.57 -3.66
CA GLN A 68 -1.19 7.70 -3.83
C GLN A 68 -0.84 8.61 -5.02
N ASN A 69 0.06 8.18 -5.91
CA ASN A 69 0.58 8.95 -7.06
C ASN A 69 1.28 10.27 -6.68
N ILE A 70 1.74 10.39 -5.44
CA ILE A 70 2.50 11.54 -4.94
C ILE A 70 3.98 11.27 -5.15
N LYS A 71 4.64 12.07 -5.98
CA LYS A 71 6.10 12.04 -6.17
C LYS A 71 6.76 12.96 -5.16
N LEU A 72 7.38 12.38 -4.14
CA LEU A 72 8.12 13.12 -3.12
C LEU A 72 9.31 13.86 -3.74
N LYS A 73 9.38 15.18 -3.56
CA LYS A 73 10.55 16.00 -3.88
C LYS A 73 11.39 16.22 -2.62
N GLN A 74 12.68 16.51 -2.79
CA GLN A 74 13.58 16.83 -1.66
C GLN A 74 13.13 18.07 -0.87
N GLU A 75 12.40 18.96 -1.53
CA GLU A 75 11.95 20.23 -0.97
C GLU A 75 10.63 20.08 -0.20
N ASP A 76 9.88 18.99 -0.42
CA ASP A 76 8.58 18.80 0.20
C ASP A 76 8.72 18.53 1.69
N PHE A 77 7.76 19.01 2.47
CA PHE A 77 7.69 18.66 3.88
C PHE A 77 7.05 17.29 4.02
N ILE A 78 7.66 16.43 4.83
CA ILE A 78 7.12 15.12 5.16
C ILE A 78 7.44 14.73 6.60
N SER A 79 6.43 14.20 7.30
CA SER A 79 6.58 13.66 8.65
C SER A 79 5.62 12.47 8.85
N PRO A 80 6.08 11.32 9.37
CA PRO A 80 7.46 10.99 9.72
C PRO A 80 8.36 10.82 8.49
N SER A 81 9.64 10.45 8.72
CA SER A 81 10.63 10.23 7.65
C SER A 81 10.08 9.34 6.53
N PRO A 82 10.47 9.56 5.25
CA PRO A 82 10.05 8.72 4.13
C PRO A 82 10.41 7.23 4.31
N GLN A 83 11.44 6.92 5.09
CA GLN A 83 11.89 5.56 5.40
C GLN A 83 11.23 4.96 6.65
N ALA A 84 10.41 5.73 7.36
CA ALA A 84 9.68 5.23 8.51
C ALA A 84 8.75 4.10 8.08
N LYS A 85 8.69 3.06 8.91
CA LYS A 85 7.80 1.92 8.67
C LYS A 85 6.34 2.34 8.82
N ILE A 86 5.49 1.84 7.92
CA ILE A 86 4.04 1.93 8.10
C ILE A 86 3.62 0.94 9.19
N VAL A 87 2.75 1.42 10.07
CA VAL A 87 2.06 0.65 11.11
C VAL A 87 0.61 1.10 11.16
N ASP A 88 -0.27 0.29 11.74
CA ASP A 88 -1.67 0.66 11.86
C ASP A 88 -1.84 1.99 12.61
N HIS A 89 -2.81 2.78 12.15
CA HIS A 89 -3.13 4.10 12.66
C HIS A 89 -1.99 5.14 12.61
N LEU A 90 -0.94 4.89 11.81
CA LEU A 90 0.11 5.87 11.59
C LEU A 90 -0.49 7.14 10.96
N THR A 91 -0.02 8.29 11.43
CA THR A 91 -0.33 9.58 10.81
C THR A 91 0.85 10.06 9.99
N VAL A 92 0.63 10.25 8.70
CA VAL A 92 1.59 10.77 7.73
C VAL A 92 1.12 12.14 7.29
N LYS A 93 2.01 13.12 7.33
CA LYS A 93 1.77 14.47 6.85
C LYS A 93 2.74 14.77 5.71
N TRP A 94 2.21 15.19 4.57
CA TRP A 94 2.98 15.63 3.42
C TRP A 94 2.43 16.97 2.93
N GLU A 95 3.33 17.93 2.70
CA GLU A 95 2.99 19.23 2.11
C GLU A 95 3.97 19.54 0.98
N ALA A 96 3.43 19.82 -0.20
CA ALA A 96 4.21 20.19 -1.38
C ALA A 96 4.88 21.55 -1.17
N SER A 97 6.18 21.62 -1.48
CA SER A 97 6.88 22.89 -1.45
C SER A 97 6.41 23.82 -2.57
N LYS A 98 6.19 25.09 -2.23
CA LYS A 98 5.84 26.14 -3.19
C LYS A 98 7.13 26.76 -3.74
N PRO A 99 7.35 26.75 -5.07
CA PRO A 99 8.54 27.38 -5.65
C PRO A 99 8.47 28.90 -5.46
N ILE A 100 9.45 29.47 -4.76
CA ILE A 100 9.64 30.92 -4.70
C ILE A 100 10.66 31.32 -5.78
N VAL A 101 10.18 31.98 -6.83
CA VAL A 101 11.05 32.59 -7.84
C VAL A 101 11.53 33.93 -7.28
N LEU A 102 12.77 33.98 -6.80
CA LEU A 102 13.40 35.22 -6.38
C LEU A 102 13.90 35.96 -7.63
N ILE A 103 13.11 36.92 -8.11
CA ILE A 103 13.56 37.89 -9.11
C ILE A 103 14.34 38.97 -8.36
N VAL A 104 15.67 38.89 -8.40
CA VAL A 104 16.56 39.96 -7.96
C VAL A 104 17.16 40.58 -9.21
N ASP A 105 16.66 41.75 -9.60
CA ASP A 105 17.24 42.69 -10.57
C ASP A 105 18.11 42.07 -11.69
N GLY A 106 17.50 41.22 -12.52
CA GLY A 106 18.07 40.79 -13.80
C GLY A 106 19.32 39.90 -13.76
N VAL A 107 19.76 39.42 -12.59
CA VAL A 107 20.86 38.44 -12.52
C VAL A 107 20.46 37.29 -11.59
N GLU A 108 20.04 36.19 -12.22
CA GLU A 108 19.63 34.95 -11.57
C GLU A 108 20.72 34.45 -10.59
N LYS A 109 20.43 34.50 -9.29
CA LYS A 109 21.21 33.77 -8.28
C LYS A 109 20.32 32.82 -7.50
N LYS A 110 20.41 31.55 -7.85
CA LYS A 110 19.83 30.41 -7.12
C LYS A 110 20.43 30.37 -5.71
N LYS A 111 19.67 30.81 -4.70
CA LYS A 111 20.07 30.71 -3.29
C LYS A 111 19.42 29.46 -2.68
N VAL A 112 20.19 28.38 -2.61
CA VAL A 112 19.84 27.17 -1.85
C VAL A 112 19.96 27.52 -0.37
N LYS A 113 18.85 27.51 0.37
CA LYS A 113 18.85 27.75 1.83
C LYS A 113 19.27 26.46 2.54
N ASN A 114 20.53 26.41 2.94
CA ASN A 114 21.10 25.38 3.81
C ASN A 114 20.74 25.73 5.27
N ASN A 115 20.03 24.86 5.98
CA ASN A 115 19.83 24.98 7.43
C ASN A 115 20.53 23.79 8.10
N GLY A 116 21.45 24.11 9.00
CA GLY A 116 22.12 23.14 9.88
C GLY A 116 21.34 22.81 11.14
#